data_AF-A0A3C0PEK7-F1
#
_entry.id   AF-A0A3C0PEK7-F1
#
_cell.length_a   1.000
_cell.length_b   1.000
_cell.length_c   1.000
_cell.angle_alpha   90.00
_cell.angle_beta   90.00
_cell.angle_gamma   90.00
#
_symmetry.space_group_name_H-M   'P 1'
#
loop_
_entity.id
_entity.type
_entity.pdbx_description
1 polymer ?
#
loop_
_entity_poly.entity_id
_entity_poly.type
_entity_poly.pdbx_seq_one_letter_code
_entity_poly.pdbx_strand_id
1 'polypeptide(L)'
;MRLFPFIIILLVCGCTNFLSKFENIQANKTRPIAVVVEPAEAAPGDTVHVRYFGYSPDSLSMSITWTAALDYAQDIYGNVAAESHVVSLDSMMLPGSKPDDFYFIVPDSVLLYSTYLKKMELAVWNTPKWTIGYADSLLKNVVESNVVLPDDIKLYADMTGTKIELKAHVNAEIQVDIYRTLTVRYTRRLNSSNENKNPSVRFIGLCTVDRSNTSSFDSVSKYPHSIQYLYYPAHSELISDTLVIDTGKSYFVFADDCVDGTDSLMQQYTYLSLIDGSSITSRETYKYQWFYKDIDYNSSMVYDSLIEFQESSNSGNAKTFLPPVDTAMHRFKFYLVMRDNRLDYEAPGKAEYEVTGYFSYSAAYAKKPH
;
A
#
# COMPACT_ATOMS: atom_id res chain seq x y z
N MET A 1 -39.85 -45.79 -0.18
CA MET A 1 -38.64 -45.17 0.42
C MET A 1 -37.51 -45.27 -0.60
N ARG A 2 -37.23 -44.36 -1.53
CA ARG A 2 -37.41 -42.89 -1.65
C ARG A 2 -36.87 -42.14 -0.44
N LEU A 3 -35.62 -41.67 -0.56
CA LEU A 3 -35.03 -40.43 0.00
C LEU A 3 -33.50 -40.61 0.15
N PHE A 4 -32.73 -40.80 -0.94
CA PHE A 4 -31.27 -40.76 -0.82
C PHE A 4 -30.43 -40.30 -2.03
N PRO A 5 -30.98 -39.79 -3.16
CA PRO A 5 -30.13 -39.12 -4.15
C PRO A 5 -30.26 -37.59 -4.19
N PHE A 6 -31.15 -36.97 -3.40
CA PHE A 6 -31.37 -35.50 -3.48
C PHE A 6 -30.49 -34.64 -2.56
N ILE A 7 -29.74 -35.24 -1.61
CA ILE A 7 -28.92 -34.47 -0.64
C ILE A 7 -27.51 -34.16 -1.19
N ILE A 8 -27.01 -34.93 -2.15
CA ILE A 8 -25.66 -34.67 -2.73
C ILE A 8 -25.70 -33.55 -3.79
N ILE A 9 -26.86 -33.26 -4.38
CA ILE A 9 -27.01 -32.17 -5.37
C ILE A 9 -27.14 -30.79 -4.71
N LEU A 10 -27.49 -30.72 -3.41
CA LEU A 10 -27.56 -29.46 -2.64
C LEU A 10 -26.23 -29.03 -2.01
N LEU A 11 -25.18 -29.87 -2.09
CA LEU A 11 -23.80 -29.49 -1.72
C LEU A 11 -23.00 -28.92 -2.89
N VAL A 12 -23.63 -28.75 -4.06
CA VAL A 12 -23.09 -28.03 -5.22
C VAL A 12 -23.69 -26.62 -5.31
N CYS A 13 -24.13 -26.06 -4.17
CA CYS A 13 -24.35 -24.62 -4.05
C CYS A 13 -22.99 -23.92 -4.14
N GLY A 14 -22.69 -23.55 -5.38
CA GLY A 14 -21.56 -22.76 -5.87
C GLY A 14 -20.62 -22.20 -4.81
N CYS A 15 -19.36 -22.60 -4.93
CA CYS A 15 -18.30 -21.61 -5.02
C CYS A 15 -18.65 -20.66 -6.19
N THR A 16 -19.62 -19.76 -6.00
CA THR A 16 -19.70 -18.58 -6.82
C THR A 16 -18.37 -17.90 -6.57
N ASN A 17 -17.52 -17.85 -7.60
CA ASN A 17 -16.36 -16.98 -7.60
C ASN A 17 -16.86 -15.63 -7.12
N PHE A 18 -16.55 -15.27 -5.87
CA PHE A 18 -16.65 -13.88 -5.45
C PHE A 18 -15.86 -13.13 -6.52
N LEU A 19 -16.50 -12.22 -7.24
CA LEU A 19 -15.81 -11.31 -8.15
C LEU A 19 -14.84 -10.52 -7.29
N SER A 20 -13.61 -11.03 -7.17
CA SER A 20 -12.49 -10.41 -6.48
C SER A 20 -11.94 -9.21 -7.26
N LYS A 21 -12.64 -8.77 -8.32
CA LYS A 21 -12.43 -7.50 -9.00
C LYS A 21 -13.01 -6.37 -8.14
N PHE A 22 -12.33 -6.07 -7.04
CA PHE A 22 -12.57 -4.91 -6.18
C PHE A 22 -11.93 -3.63 -6.74
N GLU A 23 -11.58 -3.61 -8.03
CA GLU A 23 -10.86 -2.50 -8.68
C GLU A 23 -11.80 -1.31 -8.95
N ASN A 24 -13.12 -1.51 -9.11
CA ASN A 24 -14.09 -0.42 -9.27
C ASN A 24 -14.60 0.11 -7.91
N ILE A 25 -14.39 1.40 -7.65
CA ILE A 25 -14.95 2.13 -6.52
C ILE A 25 -16.39 2.57 -6.86
N GLN A 26 -17.35 1.74 -6.45
CA GLN A 26 -18.78 1.99 -6.67
C GLN A 26 -19.25 3.29 -6.01
N ALA A 27 -19.97 4.13 -6.75
CA ALA A 27 -20.39 5.46 -6.32
C ALA A 27 -21.28 5.48 -5.06
N ASN A 28 -21.94 4.38 -4.72
CA ASN A 28 -22.90 4.26 -3.62
C ASN A 28 -22.38 3.46 -2.42
N LYS A 29 -21.08 3.14 -2.36
CA LYS A 29 -20.49 2.39 -1.24
C LYS A 29 -19.23 3.06 -0.73
N THR A 30 -19.04 2.98 0.58
CA THR A 30 -17.80 3.33 1.25
C THR A 30 -16.73 2.30 0.92
N ARG A 31 -15.56 2.79 0.54
CA ARG A 31 -14.42 1.99 0.11
C ARG A 31 -13.14 2.52 0.73
N PRO A 32 -12.59 1.83 1.73
CA PRO A 32 -11.21 2.03 2.14
C PRO A 32 -10.24 1.76 1.00
N ILE A 33 -9.29 2.65 0.77
CA ILE A 33 -8.26 2.51 -0.27
C ILE A 33 -6.90 2.28 0.42
N ALA A 34 -6.51 3.20 1.29
CA ALA A 34 -5.21 3.15 1.94
C ALA A 34 -5.18 3.81 3.32
N VAL A 35 -4.16 3.43 4.09
CA VAL A 35 -3.71 4.14 5.29
C VAL A 35 -2.22 4.35 5.06
N VAL A 36 -1.82 5.59 4.89
CA VAL A 36 -0.42 5.99 4.70
C VAL A 36 0.09 6.54 6.02
N VAL A 37 1.33 6.19 6.35
CA VAL A 37 1.99 6.61 7.58
C VAL A 37 3.31 7.26 7.20
N GLU A 38 3.55 8.45 7.71
CA GLU A 38 4.77 9.24 7.49
C GLU A 38 5.36 9.69 8.82
N PRO A 39 6.63 9.36 9.12
CA PRO A 39 7.51 8.51 8.33
C PRO A 39 7.03 7.03 8.26
N ALA A 40 7.52 6.29 7.27
CA ALA A 40 7.16 4.87 7.06
C ALA A 40 7.60 3.97 8.23
N GLU A 41 8.68 4.37 8.89
CA GLU A 41 9.21 3.82 10.13
C GLU A 41 9.45 4.99 11.10
N ALA A 42 9.20 4.78 12.39
CA ALA A 42 9.37 5.81 13.40
C ALA A 42 10.40 5.41 14.46
N ALA A 43 10.89 6.37 15.24
CA ALA A 43 11.55 6.11 16.52
C ALA A 43 10.62 6.45 17.70
N PRO A 44 10.89 5.95 18.92
CA PRO A 44 10.19 6.41 20.11
C PRO A 44 10.33 7.93 20.26
N GLY A 45 9.21 8.61 20.50
CA GLY A 45 9.11 10.07 20.57
C GLY A 45 8.99 10.79 19.22
N ASP A 46 9.05 10.09 18.08
CA ASP A 46 8.80 10.70 16.77
C ASP A 46 7.32 11.07 16.63
N THR A 47 7.05 12.18 15.96
CA THR A 47 5.69 12.52 15.50
C THR A 47 5.42 11.78 14.21
N VAL A 48 4.27 11.11 14.14
CA VAL A 48 3.82 10.33 13.01
C VAL A 48 2.54 10.92 12.46
N HIS A 49 2.52 11.12 11.15
CA HIS A 49 1.36 11.53 10.37
C HIS A 49 0.66 10.30 9.81
N VAL A 50 -0.63 10.17 10.08
CA VAL A 50 -1.48 9.09 9.56
C VAL A 50 -2.56 9.69 8.67
N ARG A 51 -2.64 9.21 7.44
CA ARG A 51 -3.64 9.61 6.46
C ARG A 51 -4.46 8.41 6.02
N TYR A 52 -5.76 8.47 6.21
CA TYR A 52 -6.71 7.52 5.67
C TYR A 52 -7.24 8.01 4.33
N PHE A 53 -7.05 7.18 3.31
CA PHE A 53 -7.60 7.37 1.98
C PHE A 53 -8.77 6.40 1.83
N GLY A 54 -9.95 6.95 1.65
CA GLY A 54 -11.15 6.18 1.37
C GLY A 54 -12.14 7.01 0.58
N TYR A 55 -13.01 6.32 -0.14
CA TYR A 55 -14.17 6.92 -0.76
C TYR A 55 -15.39 6.71 0.13
N SER A 56 -16.18 7.75 0.37
CA SER A 56 -17.53 7.66 0.93
C SER A 56 -18.46 8.52 0.07
N PRO A 57 -19.65 8.04 -0.30
CA PRO A 57 -20.66 8.86 -0.95
C PRO A 57 -21.06 10.04 -0.06
N ASP A 58 -21.29 11.22 -0.64
CA ASP A 58 -21.68 12.44 0.11
C ASP A 58 -22.97 12.27 0.92
N SER A 59 -23.84 11.34 0.49
CA SER A 59 -25.10 11.02 1.15
C SER A 59 -24.96 10.12 2.37
N LEU A 60 -23.78 9.54 2.63
CA LEU A 60 -23.52 8.63 3.74
C LEU A 60 -22.64 9.29 4.78
N SER A 61 -23.09 9.26 6.03
CA SER A 61 -22.24 9.62 7.18
C SER A 61 -21.23 8.51 7.42
N MET A 62 -19.95 8.83 7.26
CA MET A 62 -18.84 7.97 7.66
C MET A 62 -18.26 8.48 8.98
N SER A 63 -18.00 7.57 9.91
CA SER A 63 -17.21 7.85 11.10
C SER A 63 -16.03 6.89 11.20
N ILE A 64 -14.90 7.39 11.67
CA ILE A 64 -13.67 6.62 11.83
C ILE A 64 -13.22 6.81 13.28
N THR A 65 -12.97 5.71 13.96
CA THR A 65 -12.33 5.72 15.30
C THR A 65 -11.07 4.88 15.24
N TRP A 66 -10.02 5.34 15.93
CA TRP A 66 -8.72 4.69 15.85
C TRP A 66 -8.27 4.07 17.15
N THR A 67 -7.67 2.90 17.05
CA THR A 67 -6.90 2.27 18.13
C THR A 67 -5.50 1.92 17.66
N ALA A 68 -4.56 1.84 18.60
CA ALA A 68 -3.21 1.34 18.36
C ALA A 68 -2.87 0.23 19.35
N ALA A 69 -2.46 -0.93 18.85
CA ALA A 69 -1.82 -1.96 19.67
C ALA A 69 -0.32 -1.65 19.74
N LEU A 70 0.16 -1.19 20.90
CA LEU A 70 1.56 -0.77 21.10
C LEU A 70 2.52 -1.97 21.24
N ASP A 71 2.00 -3.16 21.50
CA ASP A 71 2.72 -4.43 21.43
C ASP A 71 2.06 -5.31 20.37
N TYR A 72 2.66 -5.34 19.18
CA TYR A 72 2.19 -6.14 18.07
C TYR A 72 3.29 -7.05 17.52
N ALA A 73 2.95 -8.31 17.28
CA ALA A 73 3.83 -9.27 16.62
C ALA A 73 3.00 -10.25 15.77
N GLN A 74 3.58 -10.68 14.66
CA GLN A 74 3.05 -11.73 13.79
C GLN A 74 4.04 -12.89 13.70
N ASP A 75 3.53 -14.10 13.49
CA ASP A 75 4.37 -15.26 13.14
C ASP A 75 4.76 -15.25 11.65
N ILE A 76 5.58 -16.22 11.23
CA ILE A 76 6.05 -16.35 9.84
C ILE A 76 4.93 -16.65 8.83
N TYR A 77 3.73 -16.98 9.31
CA TYR A 77 2.56 -17.24 8.48
C TYR A 77 1.59 -16.04 8.47
N GLY A 78 1.96 -14.94 9.14
CA GLY A 78 1.16 -13.72 9.25
C GLY A 78 0.08 -13.76 10.33
N ASN A 79 0.02 -14.81 11.17
CA ASN A 79 -0.93 -14.86 12.28
C ASN A 79 -0.49 -13.92 13.40
N VAL A 80 -1.45 -13.25 14.03
CA VAL A 80 -1.20 -12.40 15.20
C VAL A 80 -0.68 -13.25 16.36
N ALA A 81 0.58 -13.01 16.73
CA ALA A 81 1.28 -13.67 17.83
C ALA A 81 1.24 -12.86 19.13
N ALA A 82 1.08 -11.53 19.03
CA ALA A 82 0.82 -10.62 20.14
C ALA A 82 0.04 -9.40 19.63
N GLU A 83 -0.97 -8.99 20.39
CA GLU A 83 -1.72 -7.74 20.20
C GLU A 83 -2.15 -7.29 21.59
N SER A 84 -1.39 -6.38 22.19
CA SER A 84 -1.64 -5.92 23.56
C SER A 84 -1.33 -4.44 23.73
N HIS A 85 -1.63 -3.90 24.93
CA HIS A 85 -1.51 -2.47 25.23
C HIS A 85 -2.26 -1.60 24.22
N VAL A 86 -3.52 -1.98 23.95
CA VAL A 86 -4.38 -1.28 23.01
C VAL A 86 -4.81 0.06 23.61
N VAL A 87 -4.53 1.15 22.89
CA VAL A 87 -4.87 2.52 23.27
C VAL A 87 -5.75 3.16 22.22
N SER A 88 -6.62 4.08 22.63
CA SER A 88 -7.38 4.90 21.70
C SER A 88 -6.47 6.00 21.14
N LEU A 89 -6.28 6.02 19.82
CA LEU A 89 -5.51 7.07 19.17
C LEU A 89 -6.24 8.40 19.15
N ASP A 90 -7.57 8.41 19.19
CA ASP A 90 -8.37 9.64 19.27
C ASP A 90 -7.97 10.50 20.50
N SER A 91 -7.52 9.84 21.58
CA SER A 91 -6.99 10.52 22.78
C SER A 91 -5.52 10.96 22.68
N MET A 92 -4.78 10.44 21.70
CA MET A 92 -3.37 10.70 21.44
C MET A 92 -3.13 11.66 20.27
N MET A 93 -4.18 11.99 19.51
CA MET A 93 -4.11 12.91 18.37
C MET A 93 -3.64 14.30 18.82
N LEU A 94 -2.71 14.88 18.06
CA LEU A 94 -2.23 16.24 18.28
C LEU A 94 -3.30 17.27 17.87
N PRO A 95 -3.30 18.49 18.45
CA PRO A 95 -4.25 19.53 18.11
C PRO A 95 -4.31 19.82 16.60
N GLY A 96 -5.53 19.97 16.07
CA GLY A 96 -5.77 20.22 14.64
C GLY A 96 -5.94 18.96 13.78
N SER A 97 -5.71 17.78 14.36
CA SER A 97 -5.96 16.48 13.72
C SER A 97 -7.44 16.22 13.44
N LYS A 98 -7.70 15.40 12.44
CA LYS A 98 -9.01 14.86 12.06
C LYS A 98 -8.94 13.33 11.98
N PRO A 99 -10.08 12.61 12.08
CA PRO A 99 -10.06 11.14 12.03
C PRO A 99 -9.50 10.55 10.73
N ASP A 100 -9.51 11.28 9.62
CA ASP A 100 -8.95 10.87 8.32
C ASP A 100 -7.52 11.38 8.07
N ASP A 101 -7.06 12.35 8.87
CA ASP A 101 -5.76 13.00 8.73
C ASP A 101 -5.29 13.52 10.11
N PHE A 102 -4.40 12.80 10.77
CA PHE A 102 -3.97 13.13 12.13
C PHE A 102 -2.49 12.89 12.39
N TYR A 103 -2.01 13.56 13.43
CA TYR A 103 -0.66 13.37 13.95
C TYR A 103 -0.73 12.78 15.36
N PHE A 104 0.20 11.90 15.72
CA PHE A 104 0.38 11.44 17.09
C PHE A 104 1.87 11.25 17.40
N ILE A 105 2.24 11.22 18.67
CA ILE A 105 3.61 10.96 19.11
C ILE A 105 3.74 9.49 19.49
N VAL A 106 4.72 8.80 18.92
CA VAL A 106 5.05 7.43 19.31
C VAL A 106 5.53 7.43 20.77
N PRO A 107 4.92 6.64 21.68
CA PRO A 107 5.33 6.64 23.07
C PRO A 107 6.78 6.20 23.27
N ASP A 108 7.53 6.93 24.10
CA ASP A 108 8.92 6.58 24.47
C ASP A 108 9.05 5.14 24.97
N SER A 109 8.03 4.63 25.66
CA SER A 109 8.04 3.30 26.28
C SER A 109 7.66 2.15 25.34
N VAL A 110 7.43 2.41 24.05
CA VAL A 110 6.86 1.40 23.12
C VAL A 110 7.71 0.13 23.02
N LEU A 111 9.04 0.24 23.05
CA LEU A 111 9.91 -0.93 23.02
C LEU A 111 9.73 -1.81 24.28
N LEU A 112 9.50 -1.19 25.44
CA LEU A 112 9.30 -1.90 26.70
C LEU A 112 8.02 -2.74 26.71
N TYR A 113 7.06 -2.42 25.85
CA TYR A 113 5.84 -3.23 25.70
C TYR A 113 6.09 -4.50 24.90
N SER A 114 7.01 -4.47 23.93
CA SER A 114 7.27 -5.54 22.95
C SER A 114 7.45 -6.93 23.57
N THR A 115 6.47 -7.80 23.35
CA THR A 115 6.52 -9.22 23.70
C THR A 115 7.60 -9.94 22.88
N TYR A 116 7.79 -9.55 21.62
CA TYR A 116 8.82 -10.12 20.75
C TYR A 116 10.23 -9.88 21.31
N LEU A 117 10.56 -8.63 21.64
CA LEU A 117 11.88 -8.29 22.19
C LEU A 117 12.12 -8.93 23.56
N LYS A 118 11.09 -9.03 24.43
CA LYS A 118 11.17 -9.77 25.70
C LYS A 118 11.46 -11.25 25.51
N LYS A 119 10.93 -11.87 24.44
CA LYS A 119 11.25 -13.27 24.10
C LYS A 119 12.67 -13.40 23.55
N MET A 120 13.13 -12.44 22.74
CA MET A 120 14.52 -12.41 22.28
C MET A 120 15.52 -12.24 23.44
N GLU A 121 15.20 -11.40 24.43
CA GLU A 121 15.95 -11.25 25.68
C GLU A 121 16.23 -12.63 26.32
N LEU A 122 15.18 -13.44 26.47
CA LEU A 122 15.28 -14.79 27.05
C LEU A 122 16.08 -15.78 26.19
N ALA A 123 16.08 -15.62 24.86
CA ALA A 123 16.65 -16.58 23.94
C ALA A 123 18.14 -16.32 23.61
N VAL A 124 18.52 -15.04 23.43
CA VAL A 124 19.86 -14.66 22.94
C VAL A 124 20.78 -14.29 24.10
N TRP A 125 20.24 -13.74 25.18
CA TRP A 125 21.01 -13.03 26.20
C TRP A 125 20.92 -13.69 27.56
N ASN A 126 21.20 -14.99 27.68
CA ASN A 126 21.28 -15.75 28.95
C ASN A 126 22.21 -15.12 30.06
N THR A 127 22.74 -13.93 29.81
CA THR A 127 23.29 -12.96 30.76
C THR A 127 22.20 -12.16 31.51
N PRO A 128 22.07 -12.30 32.84
CA PRO A 128 21.05 -11.61 33.65
C PRO A 128 21.08 -10.07 33.65
N LYS A 129 22.01 -9.44 32.94
CA LYS A 129 22.24 -7.98 32.94
C LYS A 129 21.69 -7.27 31.70
N TRP A 130 21.39 -8.00 30.63
CA TRP A 130 20.92 -7.42 29.37
C TRP A 130 19.41 -7.55 29.30
N THR A 131 18.70 -6.63 29.96
CA THR A 131 17.25 -6.53 29.86
C THR A 131 16.82 -5.56 28.76
N ILE A 132 15.58 -5.68 28.26
CA ILE A 132 15.04 -4.72 27.30
C ILE A 132 15.06 -3.27 27.83
N GLY A 133 14.84 -3.09 29.14
CA GLY A 133 14.93 -1.77 29.78
C GLY A 133 16.35 -1.21 29.79
N TYR A 134 17.37 -2.06 29.93
CA TYR A 134 18.77 -1.66 29.78
C TYR A 134 19.09 -1.28 28.34
N ALA A 135 18.62 -2.07 27.36
CA ALA A 135 18.82 -1.78 25.94
C ALA A 135 18.15 -0.46 25.52
N ASP A 136 16.91 -0.23 25.93
CA ASP A 136 16.17 1.03 25.72
C ASP A 136 16.94 2.24 26.30
N SER A 137 17.39 2.13 27.55
CA SER A 137 18.18 3.17 28.21
C SER A 137 19.51 3.44 27.50
N LEU A 138 20.20 2.40 27.05
CA LEU A 138 21.45 2.52 26.33
C LEU A 138 21.25 3.22 24.99
N LEU A 139 20.26 2.79 24.20
CA LEU A 139 19.96 3.38 22.89
C LEU A 139 19.52 4.85 23.02
N LYS A 140 18.70 5.16 24.03
CA LYS A 140 18.31 6.54 24.33
C LYS A 140 19.52 7.41 24.66
N ASN A 141 20.42 6.94 25.52
CA ASN A 141 21.65 7.66 25.86
C ASN A 141 22.57 7.87 24.64
N VAL A 142 22.69 6.88 23.76
CA VAL A 142 23.48 6.97 22.51
C VAL A 142 22.92 8.07 21.60
N VAL A 143 21.59 8.09 21.42
CA VAL A 143 20.89 9.12 20.64
C VAL A 143 21.07 10.50 21.25
N GLU A 144 20.81 10.66 22.55
CA GLU A 144 20.91 11.95 23.26
C GLU A 144 22.35 12.51 23.27
N SER A 145 23.34 11.60 23.31
CA SER A 145 24.75 11.96 23.30
C SER A 145 25.32 12.20 21.89
N ASN A 146 24.50 12.05 20.83
CA ASN A 146 24.93 12.14 19.42
C ASN A 146 26.15 11.27 19.10
N VAL A 147 26.23 10.08 19.71
CA VAL A 147 27.35 9.15 19.47
C VAL A 147 27.20 8.51 18.09
N VAL A 148 28.24 8.62 17.27
CA VAL A 148 28.31 7.92 15.98
C VAL A 148 28.66 6.45 16.22
N LEU A 149 27.69 5.57 16.03
CA LEU A 149 27.93 4.12 16.10
C LEU A 149 28.67 3.63 14.84
N PRO A 150 29.56 2.63 14.96
CA PRO A 150 30.06 1.88 13.81
C PRO A 150 28.91 1.21 13.03
N ASP A 151 29.05 1.07 11.72
CA ASP A 151 27.97 0.58 10.86
C ASP A 151 27.53 -0.85 11.20
N ASP A 152 28.46 -1.73 11.61
CA ASP A 152 28.12 -3.07 12.09
C ASP A 152 27.19 -3.02 13.32
N ILE A 153 27.46 -2.10 14.25
CA ILE A 153 26.64 -1.92 15.45
C ILE A 153 25.27 -1.32 15.09
N LYS A 154 25.21 -0.42 14.10
CA LYS A 154 23.92 0.08 13.59
C LYS A 154 23.08 -1.06 13.00
N LEU A 155 23.69 -1.98 12.27
CA LEU A 155 23.00 -3.14 11.70
C LEU A 155 22.41 -4.05 12.81
N TYR A 156 23.17 -4.31 13.88
CA TYR A 156 22.62 -5.04 15.04
C TYR A 156 21.53 -4.26 15.77
N ALA A 157 21.68 -2.94 15.89
CA ALA A 157 20.68 -2.09 16.51
C ALA A 157 19.39 -2.00 15.65
N ASP A 158 19.48 -2.11 14.32
CA ASP A 158 18.33 -2.14 13.42
C ASP A 158 17.45 -3.37 13.64
N MET A 159 18.02 -4.47 14.13
CA MET A 159 17.27 -5.66 14.54
C MET A 159 16.49 -5.43 15.84
N THR A 160 16.83 -4.39 16.61
CA THR A 160 16.12 -4.00 17.83
C THR A 160 14.97 -3.06 17.48
N GLY A 161 13.87 -3.64 17.03
CA GLY A 161 12.64 -2.94 16.68
C GLY A 161 11.40 -3.62 17.22
N THR A 162 10.30 -2.86 17.27
CA THR A 162 8.96 -3.39 17.54
C THR A 162 7.99 -2.91 16.48
N LYS A 163 6.78 -3.47 16.47
CA LYS A 163 5.68 -3.03 15.61
C LYS A 163 4.55 -2.45 16.48
N ILE A 164 3.90 -1.41 15.95
CA ILE A 164 2.58 -0.92 16.39
C ILE A 164 1.59 -1.30 15.30
N GLU A 165 0.43 -1.86 15.66
CA GLU A 165 -0.68 -2.01 14.72
C GLU A 165 -1.68 -0.89 14.93
N LEU A 166 -1.85 -0.04 13.90
CA LEU A 166 -2.90 0.96 13.83
C LEU A 166 -4.15 0.30 13.24
N LYS A 167 -5.28 0.47 13.91
CA LYS A 167 -6.56 -0.07 13.49
C LYS A 167 -7.57 1.05 13.34
N ALA A 168 -8.07 1.23 12.13
CA ALA A 168 -9.18 2.12 11.82
C ALA A 168 -10.48 1.31 11.85
N HIS A 169 -11.41 1.69 12.71
CA HIS A 169 -12.78 1.19 12.69
C HIS A 169 -13.64 2.16 11.89
N VAL A 170 -13.90 1.81 10.63
CA VAL A 170 -14.73 2.61 9.73
C VAL A 170 -16.18 2.15 9.87
N ASN A 171 -17.02 3.05 10.37
CA ASN A 171 -18.46 2.84 10.49
C ASN A 171 -19.17 3.69 9.44
N ALA A 172 -19.66 3.03 8.40
CA ALA A 172 -20.51 3.62 7.35
C ALA A 172 -21.73 2.70 7.11
N GLU A 173 -22.12 2.45 5.86
CA GLU A 173 -23.16 1.46 5.53
C GLU A 173 -22.73 0.02 5.84
N ILE A 174 -21.42 -0.20 5.94
CA ILE A 174 -20.79 -1.41 6.47
C ILE A 174 -19.77 -1.02 7.53
N GLN A 175 -19.52 -1.94 8.46
CA GLN A 175 -18.40 -1.83 9.40
C GLN A 175 -17.18 -2.52 8.82
N VAL A 176 -16.07 -1.79 8.70
CA VAL A 176 -14.82 -2.30 8.16
C VAL A 176 -13.67 -1.93 9.08
N ASP A 177 -12.91 -2.94 9.47
CA ASP A 177 -11.65 -2.75 10.17
C ASP A 177 -10.50 -2.73 9.17
N ILE A 178 -9.66 -1.71 9.26
CA ILE A 178 -8.48 -1.55 8.40
C ILE A 178 -7.25 -1.50 9.29
N TYR A 179 -6.27 -2.31 8.94
CA TYR A 179 -5.06 -2.49 9.73
C TYR A 179 -3.87 -1.88 9.00
N ARG A 180 -3.00 -1.22 9.77
CA ARG A 180 -1.75 -0.67 9.27
C ARG A 180 -0.66 -0.81 10.34
N THR A 181 0.37 -1.58 10.02
CA THR A 181 1.54 -1.71 10.88
C THR A 181 2.51 -0.54 10.68
N LEU A 182 3.02 -0.01 11.79
CA LEU A 182 4.14 0.93 11.85
C LEU A 182 5.30 0.25 12.58
N THR A 183 6.48 0.23 11.97
CA THR A 183 7.69 -0.26 12.64
C THR A 183 8.36 0.86 13.41
N VAL A 184 8.77 0.55 14.64
CA VAL A 184 9.45 1.48 15.54
C VAL A 184 10.85 0.99 15.89
N ARG A 185 11.87 1.81 15.62
CA ARG A 185 13.30 1.52 15.83
C ARG A 185 14.05 2.77 16.27
N TYR A 186 14.95 2.66 17.25
CA TYR A 186 15.79 3.80 17.66
C TYR A 186 16.83 4.20 16.61
N THR A 187 17.28 3.26 15.79
CA THR A 187 18.34 3.49 14.79
C THR A 187 17.99 4.49 13.70
N ARG A 188 16.70 4.76 13.50
CA ARG A 188 16.19 5.92 12.77
C ARG A 188 16.86 7.24 13.20
N ARG A 189 17.10 7.41 14.51
CA ARG A 189 17.75 8.62 15.06
C ARG A 189 19.28 8.56 14.99
N LEU A 190 19.84 7.48 14.46
CA LEU A 190 21.29 7.24 14.33
C LEU A 190 21.76 7.24 12.87
N ASN A 191 20.95 7.77 11.95
CA ASN A 191 21.21 7.80 10.51
C ASN A 191 21.50 6.39 9.94
N SER A 192 20.67 5.39 10.29
CA SER A 192 20.78 4.07 9.69
C SER A 192 20.51 4.12 8.18
N SER A 193 21.28 3.34 7.41
CA SER A 193 21.06 3.16 5.97
C SER A 193 19.79 2.36 5.63
N ASN A 194 19.17 1.72 6.63
CA ASN A 194 18.01 0.85 6.45
C ASN A 194 16.65 1.55 6.69
N GLU A 195 16.64 2.87 6.87
CA GLU A 195 15.41 3.65 7.11
C GLU A 195 14.43 3.54 5.94
N ASN A 196 13.20 3.05 6.16
CA ASN A 196 12.18 3.01 5.11
C ASN A 196 11.81 4.38 4.54
N LYS A 197 12.04 4.56 3.24
CA LYS A 197 11.49 5.64 2.43
C LYS A 197 10.36 5.04 1.60
N ASN A 198 9.10 5.22 2.06
CA ASN A 198 7.87 4.71 1.39
C ASN A 198 8.02 4.60 -0.15
N PRO A 199 7.46 3.56 -0.80
CA PRO A 199 7.58 3.37 -2.25
C PRO A 199 7.29 4.63 -3.05
N SER A 200 8.13 4.92 -4.04
CA SER A 200 7.93 6.04 -4.94
C SER A 200 7.76 5.57 -6.38
N VAL A 201 6.82 6.19 -7.10
CA VAL A 201 6.70 6.05 -8.55
C VAL A 201 7.33 7.25 -9.25
N ARG A 202 8.07 7.02 -10.34
CA ARG A 202 8.62 8.12 -11.14
C ARG A 202 7.52 8.80 -11.94
N PHE A 203 6.68 8.00 -12.59
CA PHE A 203 5.48 8.47 -13.27
C PHE A 203 4.40 7.38 -13.36
N ILE A 204 3.15 7.82 -13.52
CA ILE A 204 2.02 6.97 -13.94
C ILE A 204 1.65 7.41 -15.36
N GLY A 205 1.44 6.44 -16.25
CA GLY A 205 1.12 6.73 -17.64
C GLY A 205 0.10 5.76 -18.24
N LEU A 206 -0.46 6.20 -19.36
CA LEU A 206 -1.21 5.36 -20.28
C LEU A 206 -0.35 5.04 -21.50
N CYS A 207 -0.03 3.77 -21.69
CA CYS A 207 0.57 3.29 -22.92
C CYS A 207 -0.53 2.94 -23.92
N THR A 208 -0.50 3.56 -25.10
CA THR A 208 -1.37 3.25 -26.23
C THR A 208 -0.59 2.46 -27.26
N VAL A 209 -1.07 1.28 -27.61
CA VAL A 209 -0.46 0.40 -28.60
C VAL A 209 -1.28 0.42 -29.88
N ASP A 210 -0.63 0.59 -31.03
CA ASP A 210 -1.23 0.64 -32.37
C ASP A 210 -1.64 -0.74 -32.89
N ARG A 211 -2.32 -1.51 -32.04
CA ARG A 211 -2.81 -2.86 -32.32
C ARG A 211 -3.95 -3.20 -31.38
N SER A 212 -5.04 -3.75 -31.90
CA SER A 212 -6.16 -4.27 -31.11
C SER A 212 -5.82 -5.62 -30.45
N ASN A 213 -6.47 -5.89 -29.31
CA ASN A 213 -6.43 -7.18 -28.61
C ASN A 213 -5.02 -7.59 -28.16
N THR A 214 -4.18 -6.61 -27.83
CA THR A 214 -2.92 -6.90 -27.12
C THR A 214 -3.28 -7.11 -25.65
N SER A 215 -3.05 -8.32 -25.15
CA SER A 215 -3.43 -8.70 -23.78
C SER A 215 -2.30 -8.56 -22.76
N SER A 216 -1.06 -8.32 -23.23
CA SER A 216 0.11 -8.31 -22.35
C SER A 216 0.99 -7.08 -22.55
N PHE A 217 1.31 -6.43 -21.43
CA PHE A 217 2.18 -5.25 -21.39
C PHE A 217 3.61 -5.58 -21.86
N ASP A 218 4.10 -6.79 -21.58
CA ASP A 218 5.44 -7.24 -21.99
C ASP A 218 5.61 -7.31 -23.53
N SER A 219 4.50 -7.26 -24.27
CA SER A 219 4.51 -7.25 -25.74
C SER A 219 4.42 -5.85 -26.36
N VAL A 220 4.29 -4.79 -25.56
CA VAL A 220 4.20 -3.38 -26.04
C VAL A 220 5.38 -3.03 -26.94
N SER A 221 6.60 -3.44 -26.56
CA SER A 221 7.83 -3.15 -27.31
C SER A 221 7.88 -3.73 -28.74
N LYS A 222 6.98 -4.67 -29.06
CA LYS A 222 6.89 -5.30 -30.38
C LYS A 222 6.07 -4.50 -31.39
N TYR A 223 5.40 -3.44 -30.95
CA TYR A 223 4.46 -2.67 -31.77
C TYR A 223 4.72 -1.16 -31.62
N PRO A 224 4.30 -0.33 -32.61
CA PRO A 224 4.27 1.10 -32.43
C PRO A 224 3.37 1.46 -31.23
N HIS A 225 3.89 2.31 -30.35
CA HIS A 225 3.19 2.73 -29.15
C HIS A 225 3.57 4.15 -28.76
N SER A 226 2.71 4.78 -27.96
CA SER A 226 2.96 6.08 -27.33
C SER A 226 2.67 5.99 -25.84
N ILE A 227 3.28 6.89 -25.07
CA ILE A 227 3.04 7.04 -23.64
C ILE A 227 2.47 8.43 -23.39
N GLN A 228 1.36 8.49 -22.69
CA GLN A 228 0.78 9.69 -22.15
C GLN A 228 0.97 9.71 -20.65
N TYR A 229 1.60 10.77 -20.12
CA TYR A 229 1.85 10.88 -18.68
C TYR A 229 0.63 11.43 -17.96
N LEU A 230 0.20 10.71 -16.93
CA LEU A 230 -0.92 11.05 -16.07
C LEU A 230 -0.47 11.64 -14.73
N TYR A 231 0.71 11.25 -14.28
CA TYR A 231 1.40 11.78 -13.11
C TYR A 231 2.90 11.76 -13.40
N TYR A 232 3.59 12.89 -13.34
CA TYR A 232 5.04 12.96 -13.50
C TYR A 232 5.61 14.19 -12.78
N PRO A 233 5.90 14.12 -11.47
CA PRO A 233 6.28 15.29 -10.66
C PRO A 233 7.51 16.04 -11.17
N ALA A 234 8.49 15.32 -11.73
CA ALA A 234 9.71 15.91 -12.25
C ALA A 234 9.49 16.68 -13.57
N HIS A 235 8.41 16.37 -14.31
CA HIS A 235 8.12 16.90 -15.64
C HIS A 235 6.61 17.19 -15.79
N SER A 236 6.10 18.06 -14.92
CA SER A 236 4.67 18.41 -14.88
C SER A 236 4.11 18.94 -16.19
N GLU A 237 4.96 19.54 -17.04
CA GLU A 237 4.65 20.06 -18.36
C GLU A 237 4.31 18.98 -19.39
N LEU A 238 4.71 17.73 -19.13
CA LEU A 238 4.43 16.58 -19.99
C LEU A 238 3.13 15.86 -19.62
N ILE A 239 2.51 16.25 -18.50
CA ILE A 239 1.28 15.64 -18.01
C ILE A 239 0.13 16.08 -18.91
N SER A 240 -0.72 15.11 -19.28
CA SER A 240 -1.96 15.37 -20.00
C SER A 240 -3.12 14.71 -19.27
N ASP A 241 -4.12 15.51 -18.94
CA ASP A 241 -5.32 15.07 -18.23
C ASP A 241 -6.34 14.38 -19.14
N THR A 242 -6.17 14.42 -20.47
CA THR A 242 -7.19 13.99 -21.43
C THR A 242 -6.72 12.78 -22.24
N LEU A 243 -7.22 11.60 -21.91
CA LEU A 243 -6.92 10.34 -22.59
C LEU A 243 -7.69 10.26 -23.92
N VAL A 244 -6.96 10.05 -25.02
CA VAL A 244 -7.57 9.90 -26.35
C VAL A 244 -7.85 8.43 -26.64
N ILE A 245 -9.14 8.08 -26.73
CA ILE A 245 -9.62 6.73 -26.99
C ILE A 245 -10.02 6.59 -28.46
N ASP A 246 -9.50 5.57 -29.11
CA ASP A 246 -9.62 5.30 -30.54
C ASP A 246 -9.78 3.80 -30.81
N THR A 247 -10.30 3.49 -32.00
CA THR A 247 -10.46 2.13 -32.50
C THR A 247 -9.12 1.53 -32.93
N GLY A 248 -9.03 0.20 -32.87
CA GLY A 248 -7.84 -0.52 -33.33
C GLY A 248 -6.62 -0.41 -32.41
N LYS A 249 -6.78 0.18 -31.22
CA LYS A 249 -5.73 0.32 -30.21
C LYS A 249 -5.93 -0.64 -29.04
N SER A 250 -4.87 -0.88 -28.28
CA SER A 250 -4.93 -1.47 -26.93
C SER A 250 -4.31 -0.50 -25.95
N TYR A 251 -4.82 -0.46 -24.73
CA TYR A 251 -4.38 0.49 -23.73
C TYR A 251 -3.90 -0.21 -22.47
N PHE A 252 -2.86 0.34 -21.86
CA PHE A 252 -2.32 -0.15 -20.60
C PHE A 252 -2.08 1.02 -19.67
N VAL A 253 -2.66 0.98 -18.48
CA VAL A 253 -2.23 1.87 -17.40
C VAL A 253 -1.02 1.21 -16.74
N PHE A 254 0.02 2.00 -16.47
CA PHE A 254 1.21 1.47 -15.82
C PHE A 254 1.90 2.51 -14.96
N ALA A 255 2.64 1.98 -13.99
CA ALA A 255 3.51 2.70 -13.09
C ALA A 255 4.95 2.31 -13.42
N ASP A 256 5.79 3.32 -13.59
CA ASP A 256 7.22 3.12 -13.76
C ASP A 256 7.88 3.21 -12.38
N ASP A 257 8.34 2.05 -11.91
CA ASP A 257 9.28 2.00 -10.81
C ASP A 257 10.66 2.42 -11.26
N CYS A 258 11.32 3.08 -10.32
CA CYS A 258 12.66 3.62 -10.46
C CYS A 258 13.66 2.55 -10.94
N VAL A 259 14.60 2.95 -11.80
CA VAL A 259 15.63 2.09 -12.39
C VAL A 259 16.83 1.96 -11.44
N ASP A 260 17.26 0.72 -11.21
CA ASP A 260 18.42 0.40 -10.37
C ASP A 260 19.69 1.15 -10.77
N GLY A 261 20.43 1.63 -9.76
CA GLY A 261 21.68 2.38 -9.92
C GLY A 261 21.57 3.74 -10.60
N THR A 262 20.37 4.12 -11.06
CA THR A 262 20.12 5.38 -11.77
C THR A 262 19.21 6.29 -10.96
N ASP A 263 18.14 5.72 -10.41
CA ASP A 263 17.14 6.46 -9.67
C ASP A 263 17.39 6.33 -8.15
N SER A 264 17.76 7.43 -7.50
CA SER A 264 17.97 7.54 -6.04
C SER A 264 16.75 7.21 -5.17
N LEU A 265 15.62 6.98 -5.84
CA LEU A 265 14.30 6.71 -5.30
C LEU A 265 14.08 5.22 -4.99
N MET A 266 14.84 4.29 -5.60
CA MET A 266 14.76 2.87 -5.26
C MET A 266 15.68 2.53 -4.11
N GLN A 267 15.13 1.98 -3.03
CA GLN A 267 15.90 1.71 -1.83
C GLN A 267 16.58 0.33 -1.85
N GLN A 268 17.78 0.30 -1.27
CA GLN A 268 18.53 -0.92 -0.95
C GLN A 268 18.58 -1.08 0.57
N TYR A 269 18.45 -2.31 1.04
CA TYR A 269 18.51 -2.66 2.45
C TYR A 269 19.59 -3.70 2.67
N THR A 270 20.31 -3.55 3.77
CA THR A 270 21.27 -4.55 4.24
C THR A 270 20.72 -5.18 5.50
N TYR A 271 20.55 -6.50 5.48
CA TYR A 271 20.12 -7.28 6.65
C TYR A 271 21.14 -8.37 6.96
N LEU A 272 21.19 -8.78 8.22
CA LEU A 272 22.01 -9.91 8.65
C LEU A 272 21.21 -11.20 8.45
N SER A 273 21.72 -12.11 7.63
CA SER A 273 21.14 -13.44 7.51
C SER A 273 21.49 -14.27 8.74
N LEU A 274 20.46 -14.76 9.43
CA LEU A 274 20.62 -15.62 10.60
C LEU A 274 21.09 -17.04 10.24
N ILE A 275 21.03 -17.43 8.97
CA ILE A 275 21.41 -18.77 8.50
C ILE A 275 22.93 -18.88 8.35
N ASP A 276 23.56 -17.86 7.76
CA ASP A 276 24.98 -17.87 7.43
C ASP A 276 25.79 -16.77 8.15
N GLY A 277 25.13 -15.91 8.94
CA GLY A 277 25.76 -14.81 9.66
C GLY A 277 26.32 -13.71 8.76
N SER A 278 25.95 -13.71 7.47
CA SER A 278 26.45 -12.77 6.48
C SER A 278 25.52 -11.56 6.33
N SER A 279 26.09 -10.41 6.01
CA SER A 279 25.31 -9.24 5.61
C SER A 279 24.87 -9.41 4.15
N ILE A 280 23.56 -9.49 3.94
CA ILE A 280 22.95 -9.57 2.61
C ILE A 280 22.35 -8.21 2.27
N THR A 281 22.75 -7.65 1.14
CA THR A 281 22.10 -6.47 0.57
C THR A 281 21.05 -6.92 -0.45
N SER A 282 19.81 -6.50 -0.24
CA SER A 282 18.69 -6.76 -1.14
C SER A 282 18.00 -5.47 -1.54
N ARG A 283 17.29 -5.52 -2.66
CA ARG A 283 16.50 -4.42 -3.20
C ARG A 283 15.07 -4.52 -2.72
N GLU A 284 14.45 -3.37 -2.55
CA GLU A 284 13.01 -3.34 -2.41
C GLU A 284 12.34 -3.88 -3.66
N THR A 285 11.26 -4.63 -3.47
CA THR A 285 10.32 -4.93 -4.55
C THR A 285 9.00 -4.26 -4.21
N TYR A 286 8.23 -3.86 -5.21
CA TYR A 286 6.95 -3.22 -4.98
C TYR A 286 5.79 -4.14 -5.38
N LYS A 287 4.72 -4.09 -4.59
CA LYS A 287 3.41 -4.65 -4.93
C LYS A 287 2.49 -3.51 -5.30
N TYR A 288 1.79 -3.67 -6.41
CA TYR A 288 0.92 -2.67 -6.99
C TYR A 288 -0.53 -3.11 -6.89
N GLN A 289 -1.40 -2.17 -6.56
CA GLN A 289 -2.84 -2.39 -6.58
C GLN A 289 -3.50 -1.19 -7.25
N TRP A 290 -4.16 -1.46 -8.36
CA TRP A 290 -4.86 -0.45 -9.15
C TRP A 290 -6.34 -0.45 -8.80
N PHE A 291 -6.91 0.74 -8.72
CA PHE A 291 -8.35 0.95 -8.65
C PHE A 291 -8.76 2.04 -9.63
N TYR A 292 -10.03 2.09 -9.97
CA TYR A 292 -10.61 3.13 -10.77
C TYR A 292 -12.01 3.50 -10.26
N LYS A 293 -12.46 4.69 -10.64
CA LYS A 293 -13.82 5.16 -10.39
C LYS A 293 -14.41 5.75 -11.65
N ASP A 294 -15.62 5.28 -11.96
CA ASP A 294 -16.44 5.84 -13.03
C ASP A 294 -17.16 7.10 -12.53
N ILE A 295 -16.60 8.30 -12.78
CA ILE A 295 -17.16 9.55 -12.23
C ILE A 295 -18.53 9.87 -12.82
N ASP A 296 -18.71 9.65 -14.12
CA ASP A 296 -19.95 9.98 -14.84
C ASP A 296 -20.99 8.86 -14.83
N TYR A 297 -20.75 7.82 -14.00
CA TYR A 297 -21.67 6.69 -13.90
C TYR A 297 -23.09 7.14 -13.56
N ASN A 298 -24.06 6.60 -14.29
CA ASN A 298 -25.47 6.70 -13.97
C ASN A 298 -26.15 5.35 -14.18
N SER A 299 -27.31 5.16 -13.55
CA SER A 299 -28.01 3.87 -13.53
C SER A 299 -28.53 3.39 -14.90
N SER A 300 -28.47 4.23 -15.95
CA SER A 300 -28.85 3.82 -17.31
C SER A 300 -27.70 3.23 -18.12
N MET A 301 -26.45 3.38 -17.65
CA MET A 301 -25.26 2.81 -18.31
C MET A 301 -25.16 1.30 -18.08
N VAL A 302 -24.73 0.56 -19.11
CA VAL A 302 -24.48 -0.88 -19.00
C VAL A 302 -23.17 -1.09 -18.25
N TYR A 303 -23.11 -2.05 -17.32
CA TYR A 303 -21.90 -2.26 -16.50
C TYR A 303 -20.68 -2.63 -17.36
N ASP A 304 -20.87 -3.51 -18.35
CA ASP A 304 -19.81 -3.95 -19.26
C ASP A 304 -19.37 -2.86 -20.26
N SER A 305 -20.01 -1.68 -20.25
CA SER A 305 -19.61 -0.54 -21.07
C SER A 305 -18.76 0.51 -20.33
N LEU A 306 -18.41 0.25 -19.07
CA LEU A 306 -17.61 1.14 -18.22
C LEU A 306 -16.10 0.84 -18.32
N ILE A 307 -15.29 1.56 -17.55
CA ILE A 307 -13.87 1.25 -17.42
C ILE A 307 -13.70 -0.16 -16.87
N GLU A 308 -12.73 -0.91 -17.38
CA GLU A 308 -12.28 -2.14 -16.74
C GLU A 308 -10.75 -2.22 -16.75
N PHE A 309 -10.17 -2.63 -15.61
CA PHE A 309 -8.80 -3.10 -15.55
C PHE A 309 -8.77 -4.64 -15.62
N GLN A 310 -7.83 -5.15 -16.41
CA GLN A 310 -7.55 -6.58 -16.52
C GLN A 310 -6.07 -6.83 -16.26
N GLU A 311 -5.75 -8.03 -15.78
CA GLU A 311 -4.35 -8.42 -15.58
C GLU A 311 -3.62 -8.44 -16.93
N SER A 312 -2.54 -7.66 -17.04
CA SER A 312 -1.72 -7.58 -18.26
C SER A 312 -0.39 -8.29 -18.18
N SER A 313 0.10 -8.61 -16.99
CA SER A 313 1.45 -9.17 -16.80
C SER A 313 1.60 -9.82 -15.44
N ASN A 314 2.71 -10.53 -15.24
CA ASN A 314 3.12 -11.01 -13.93
C ASN A 314 3.66 -9.87 -13.03
N SER A 315 3.96 -8.69 -13.59
CA SER A 315 4.70 -7.62 -12.89
C SER A 315 3.83 -6.72 -12.01
N GLY A 316 2.49 -6.78 -12.10
CA GLY A 316 1.55 -6.01 -11.26
C GLY A 316 1.56 -4.49 -11.46
N ASN A 317 2.68 -3.90 -11.88
CA ASN A 317 2.87 -2.47 -12.15
C ASN A 317 2.08 -1.95 -13.36
N ALA A 318 1.58 -2.85 -14.21
CA ALA A 318 0.73 -2.52 -15.34
C ALA A 318 -0.59 -3.30 -15.28
N LYS A 319 -1.65 -2.69 -15.81
CA LYS A 319 -2.95 -3.32 -16.06
C LYS A 319 -3.37 -3.02 -17.50
N THR A 320 -4.01 -4.00 -18.13
CA THR A 320 -4.73 -3.76 -19.39
C THR A 320 -5.91 -2.86 -19.05
N PHE A 321 -5.99 -1.71 -19.71
CA PHE A 321 -7.09 -0.77 -19.54
C PHE A 321 -8.06 -0.96 -20.70
N LEU A 322 -9.28 -1.38 -20.37
CA LEU A 322 -10.40 -1.32 -21.30
C LEU A 322 -11.10 0.02 -21.10
N PRO A 323 -11.00 0.94 -22.08
CA PRO A 323 -11.72 2.20 -21.99
C PRO A 323 -13.23 1.97 -22.07
N PRO A 324 -14.01 2.91 -21.50
CA PRO A 324 -15.45 2.81 -21.55
C PRO A 324 -15.95 2.81 -23.00
N VAL A 325 -16.87 1.89 -23.26
CA VAL A 325 -17.61 1.80 -24.51
C VAL A 325 -18.68 2.88 -24.58
N ASP A 326 -19.27 3.24 -23.43
CA ASP A 326 -20.24 4.32 -23.36
C ASP A 326 -19.54 5.68 -23.42
N THR A 327 -19.58 6.31 -24.60
CA THR A 327 -18.94 7.59 -24.85
C THR A 327 -19.56 8.79 -24.13
N ALA A 328 -20.68 8.62 -23.41
CA ALA A 328 -21.19 9.64 -22.50
C ALA A 328 -20.33 9.77 -21.23
N MET A 329 -19.46 8.79 -20.96
CA MET A 329 -18.49 8.85 -19.88
C MET A 329 -17.32 9.75 -20.27
N HIS A 330 -17.09 10.85 -19.56
CA HIS A 330 -16.03 11.81 -19.90
C HIS A 330 -14.98 11.96 -18.82
N ARG A 331 -15.22 11.51 -17.59
CA ARG A 331 -14.34 11.72 -16.44
C ARG A 331 -13.99 10.41 -15.77
N PHE A 332 -12.74 10.28 -15.34
CA PHE A 332 -12.25 9.12 -14.60
C PHE A 332 -11.38 9.52 -13.42
N LYS A 333 -11.29 8.61 -12.44
CA LYS A 333 -10.20 8.59 -11.47
C LYS A 333 -9.51 7.24 -11.49
N PHE A 334 -8.19 7.25 -11.45
CA PHE A 334 -7.36 6.07 -11.20
C PHE A 334 -6.65 6.24 -9.87
N TYR A 335 -6.55 5.14 -9.14
CA TYR A 335 -5.82 5.06 -7.88
C TYR A 335 -4.74 4.00 -8.02
N LEU A 336 -3.55 4.32 -7.55
CA LEU A 336 -2.46 3.38 -7.42
C LEU A 336 -2.04 3.30 -5.96
N VAL A 337 -2.14 2.11 -5.39
CA VAL A 337 -1.56 1.81 -4.08
C VAL A 337 -0.32 0.95 -4.27
N MET A 338 0.82 1.50 -3.88
CA MET A 338 2.11 0.80 -3.86
C MET A 338 2.42 0.38 -2.42
N ARG A 339 2.91 -0.85 -2.28
CA ARG A 339 3.42 -1.38 -1.03
C ARG A 339 4.82 -1.88 -1.27
N ASP A 340 5.74 -1.57 -0.38
CA ASP A 340 7.00 -2.28 -0.42
C ASP A 340 6.82 -3.74 -0.04
N ASN A 341 7.81 -4.53 -0.42
CA ASN A 341 7.93 -5.93 -0.10
C ASN A 341 9.40 -6.23 0.15
N ARG A 342 9.76 -6.17 1.43
CA ARG A 342 11.06 -6.61 1.95
C ARG A 342 10.99 -8.07 2.37
N LEU A 343 12.01 -8.85 1.99
CA LEU A 343 12.23 -10.16 2.58
C LEU A 343 12.46 -9.95 4.10
N ASP A 344 11.75 -10.70 4.93
CA ASP A 344 11.86 -10.74 6.40
C ASP A 344 11.28 -9.57 7.22
N TYR A 345 10.77 -8.50 6.60
CA TYR A 345 10.21 -7.36 7.33
C TYR A 345 8.86 -6.92 6.76
N GLU A 346 7.77 -7.27 7.44
CA GLU A 346 6.46 -6.64 7.20
C GLU A 346 6.45 -5.23 7.83
N ALA A 347 7.17 -4.32 7.20
CA ALA A 347 6.95 -2.91 7.37
C ALA A 347 6.75 -2.30 6.00
N PRO A 348 5.68 -2.66 5.27
CA PRO A 348 5.58 -2.28 3.88
C PRO A 348 5.22 -0.83 3.81
N GLY A 349 6.20 0.05 3.75
CA GLY A 349 6.09 1.42 3.28
C GLY A 349 5.02 1.46 2.20
N LYS A 350 4.14 2.44 2.31
CA LYS A 350 2.94 2.52 1.49
C LYS A 350 2.85 3.90 0.88
N ALA A 351 2.61 3.93 -0.42
CA ALA A 351 2.29 5.14 -1.13
C ALA A 351 0.96 4.97 -1.86
N GLU A 352 0.29 6.10 -2.03
CA GLU A 352 -0.98 6.21 -2.73
C GLU A 352 -0.85 7.36 -3.74
N TYR A 353 -1.41 7.14 -4.92
CA TYR A 353 -1.46 8.13 -5.99
C TYR A 353 -2.88 8.16 -6.57
N GLU A 354 -3.49 9.34 -6.54
CA GLU A 354 -4.74 9.61 -7.24
C GLU A 354 -4.44 10.38 -8.55
N VAL A 355 -4.95 9.88 -9.66
CA VAL A 355 -4.96 10.57 -10.96
C VAL A 355 -6.42 10.84 -11.32
N THR A 356 -6.74 12.08 -11.68
CA THR A 356 -8.03 12.47 -12.25
C THR A 356 -7.83 12.96 -13.68
N GLY A 357 -8.75 12.61 -14.58
CA GLY A 357 -8.68 13.07 -15.97
C GLY A 357 -9.98 12.92 -16.74
N TYR A 358 -9.88 13.10 -18.06
CA TYR A 358 -10.96 13.09 -19.01
C TYR A 358 -10.75 12.08 -20.15
N PHE A 359 -11.82 11.57 -20.72
CA PHE A 359 -11.79 10.82 -21.98
C PHE A 359 -12.20 11.71 -23.15
N SER A 360 -11.42 11.63 -24.23
CA SER A 360 -11.76 12.16 -25.54
C SER A 360 -11.84 11.02 -26.54
N TYR A 361 -13.01 10.83 -27.16
CA TYR A 361 -13.24 9.74 -28.11
C TYR A 361 -13.02 10.18 -29.55
N SER A 362 -12.34 9.36 -30.33
CA SER A 362 -12.30 9.55 -31.78
C SER A 362 -13.70 9.36 -32.38
N ALA A 363 -13.95 10.03 -33.51
CA ALA A 363 -15.22 9.87 -34.23
C ALA A 363 -15.45 8.42 -34.70
N ALA A 364 -14.38 7.65 -34.92
CA ALA A 364 -14.48 6.23 -35.26
C ALA A 364 -14.91 5.40 -34.05
N TYR A 365 -14.37 5.69 -32.86
CA TYR A 365 -14.71 4.99 -31.63
C TYR A 365 -16.16 5.23 -31.22
N ALA A 366 -16.63 6.47 -31.31
CA ALA A 366 -18.00 6.84 -30.98
C ALA A 366 -19.07 6.24 -31.92
N LYS A 367 -18.69 5.80 -33.12
CA LYS A 367 -19.61 5.18 -34.10
C LYS A 367 -19.58 3.65 -34.09
N LYS A 368 -18.65 3.03 -33.37
CA LYS A 368 -18.49 1.58 -33.39
C LYS A 368 -19.68 0.93 -32.66
N PRO A 369 -20.37 -0.04 -33.27
CA PRO A 369 -21.30 -0.87 -32.54
C PRO A 369 -20.48 -1.79 -31.62
N HIS A 370 -20.73 -1.71 -30.32
CA HIS A 370 -19.98 -2.45 -29.30
C HIS A 370 -20.83 -3.55 -28.68
#